data_AF-A0A9W6XPU9-F1
#
_entry.id   AF-A0A9W6XPU9-F1
#
_cell.length_a   1.000
_cell.length_b   1.000
_cell.length_c   1.000
_cell.angle_alpha   90.00
_cell.angle_beta   90.00
_cell.angle_gamma   90.00
#
_symmetry.space_group_name_H-M   'P 1'
#
loop_
_entity.id
_entity.type
_entity.pdbx_description
1 polymer ?
#
loop_
_entity_poly.entity_id
_entity_poly.type
_entity_poly.pdbx_seq_one_letter_code
_entity_poly.pdbx_strand_id
1 'polypeptide(L)'
;MDGQLNVGDGCDEEPFVVGITTANLLKRLDRDPTTFIFHIDATFKISQVGNPVLVLGISDSTRTFHLVAFCIISQRIESVYAMALLSFRKIHTQEAGKPVRLKYLMGDAEDGQLNAVGHTFQHDSDFIFMCFFHVMKKVQERTRYLPDRVANWVLAHIYDMHICSNFAELTQVANSYLKQWRSYSGSATFSAYFLPNGLVIGTHSGNAVIRHLGSLQPTTLWSNLTAYSSMTMCREPASNAGFC
;
A
#
# COMPACT_ATOMS: atom_id res chain seq x y z
N MET A 1 -14.59 28.50 30.28
CA MET A 1 -14.70 27.28 29.44
C MET A 1 -14.60 26.12 30.41
N ASP A 2 -15.73 25.47 30.68
CA ASP A 2 -15.95 24.68 31.90
C ASP A 2 -15.45 23.24 31.81
N GLY A 3 -14.30 23.01 31.16
CA GLY A 3 -13.52 21.76 31.23
C GLY A 3 -14.26 20.45 30.88
N GLN A 4 -15.51 20.51 30.42
CA GLN A 4 -16.35 19.36 30.22
C GLN A 4 -15.99 18.69 28.90
N LEU A 5 -15.53 17.45 28.99
CA LEU A 5 -15.19 16.64 27.83
C LEU A 5 -16.50 16.17 27.18
N ASN A 6 -17.04 16.94 26.24
CA ASN A 6 -18.17 16.51 25.42
C ASN A 6 -17.66 15.56 24.33
N VAL A 7 -17.77 14.26 24.61
CA VAL A 7 -17.56 13.19 23.64
C VAL A 7 -18.90 12.99 22.93
N GLY A 8 -18.92 13.07 21.59
CA GLY A 8 -20.12 12.81 20.80
C GLY A 8 -20.71 11.43 21.10
N ASP A 9 -22.00 11.24 20.88
CA ASP A 9 -22.69 9.99 21.22
C ASP A 9 -22.38 8.83 20.25
N GLY A 10 -21.72 9.12 19.13
CA GLY A 10 -21.33 8.14 18.12
C GLY A 10 -22.34 7.95 16.99
N CYS A 11 -23.37 8.79 16.89
CA CYS A 11 -24.18 8.91 15.68
C CYS A 11 -23.42 9.66 14.57
N ASP A 12 -23.96 9.66 13.35
CA ASP A 12 -23.34 10.33 12.21
C ASP A 12 -23.29 11.86 12.40
N GLU A 13 -24.22 12.42 13.17
CA GLU A 13 -24.31 13.83 13.51
C GLU A 13 -23.34 14.24 14.64
N GLU A 14 -23.06 13.34 15.58
CA GLU A 14 -22.17 13.55 16.73
C GLU A 14 -21.10 12.45 16.84
N PRO A 15 -20.17 12.37 15.87
CA PRO A 15 -19.13 11.36 15.90
C PRO A 15 -18.13 11.60 17.04
N PHE A 16 -17.43 10.54 17.45
CA PHE A 16 -16.37 10.66 18.43
C PHE A 16 -15.10 9.91 18.01
N VAL A 17 -13.98 10.40 18.56
CA VAL A 17 -12.66 9.77 18.47
C VAL A 17 -12.02 9.77 19.85
N VAL A 18 -11.57 8.62 20.31
CA VAL A 18 -10.75 8.49 21.52
C VAL A 18 -9.41 7.88 21.13
N GLY A 19 -8.37 8.70 21.12
CA GLY A 19 -7.00 8.29 20.75
C GLY A 19 -6.12 7.97 21.97
N ILE A 20 -5.30 6.93 21.86
CA ILE A 20 -4.35 6.51 22.89
C ILE A 20 -2.95 6.38 22.26
N THR A 21 -1.97 7.03 22.87
CA THR A 21 -0.55 6.95 22.52
C THR A 21 0.33 7.29 23.73
N THR A 22 1.65 7.20 23.57
CA THR A 22 2.63 7.69 24.55
C THR A 22 3.78 8.37 23.81
N ALA A 23 4.52 9.25 24.48
CA ALA A 23 5.71 9.88 23.89
C ALA A 23 6.70 8.85 23.31
N ASN A 24 6.85 7.68 23.95
CA ASN A 24 7.72 6.61 23.44
C ASN A 24 7.18 5.95 22.16
N LEU A 25 5.86 5.81 22.02
CA LEU A 25 5.26 5.29 20.80
C LEU A 25 5.39 6.31 19.65
N LEU A 26 5.19 7.60 19.93
CA LEU A 26 5.33 8.67 18.94
C LEU A 26 6.76 8.80 18.41
N LYS A 27 7.76 8.67 19.28
CA LYS A 27 9.19 8.66 18.91
C LYS A 27 9.56 7.56 17.91
N ARG A 28 8.71 6.54 17.71
CA ARG A 28 8.95 5.53 16.66
C ARG A 28 8.97 6.15 15.26
N LEU A 29 8.25 7.26 15.05
CA LEU A 29 8.28 8.03 13.80
C LEU A 29 9.49 8.95 13.68
N ASP A 30 10.32 9.08 14.73
CA ASP A 30 11.57 9.83 14.68
C ASP A 30 12.69 9.00 14.04
N ARG A 31 12.52 8.72 12.76
CA ARG A 31 13.52 8.09 11.91
C ARG A 31 13.27 8.49 10.46
N ASP A 32 14.20 8.17 9.58
CA ASP A 32 14.05 8.45 8.15
C ASP A 32 12.75 7.79 7.62
N PRO A 33 11.84 8.54 6.97
CA PRO A 33 10.57 8.01 6.46
C PRO A 33 10.73 6.90 5.40
N THR A 34 11.92 6.75 4.82
CA THR A 34 12.24 5.65 3.91
C THR A 34 12.56 4.34 4.63
N THR A 35 12.65 4.38 5.97
CA THR A 35 13.04 3.25 6.85
C THR A 35 11.86 2.49 7.49
N PHE A 36 10.63 2.96 7.28
CA PHE A 36 9.41 2.28 7.74
C PHE A 36 8.19 2.44 6.82
N ILE A 37 7.29 1.45 6.87
CA ILE A 37 5.95 1.55 6.27
C ILE A 37 5.01 2.02 7.37
N PHE A 38 4.30 3.13 7.16
CA PHE A 38 3.24 3.56 8.07
C PHE A 38 1.96 2.78 7.78
N HIS A 39 1.41 2.15 8.79
CA HIS A 39 0.19 1.35 8.70
C HIS A 39 -0.98 2.09 9.31
N ILE A 40 -2.11 2.07 8.61
CA ILE A 40 -3.39 2.56 9.07
C ILE A 40 -4.46 1.50 8.76
N ASP A 41 -5.03 0.90 9.80
CA ASP A 41 -6.01 -0.19 9.64
C ASP A 41 -7.14 -0.07 10.65
N ALA A 42 -8.39 -0.31 10.21
CA ALA A 42 -9.55 -0.24 11.08
C ALA A 42 -10.07 -1.65 11.39
N THR A 43 -9.92 -2.07 12.65
CA THR A 43 -10.34 -3.41 13.13
C THR A 43 -11.58 -3.34 14.02
N PHE A 44 -12.54 -4.25 13.81
CA PHE A 44 -13.82 -4.27 14.53
C PHE A 44 -13.84 -5.21 15.75
N LYS A 45 -12.82 -6.06 15.92
CA LYS A 45 -12.90 -7.22 16.84
C LYS A 45 -12.54 -6.95 18.30
N ILE A 46 -12.40 -5.69 18.72
CA ILE A 46 -11.80 -5.38 20.03
C ILE A 46 -12.66 -4.53 20.96
N SER A 47 -13.85 -4.08 20.56
CA SER A 47 -14.77 -3.35 21.43
C SER A 47 -16.04 -4.15 21.70
N GLN A 48 -16.53 -4.16 22.95
CA GLN A 48 -17.78 -4.84 23.32
C GLN A 48 -19.01 -4.26 22.59
N VAL A 49 -18.90 -3.00 22.17
CA VAL A 49 -19.94 -2.23 21.47
C VAL A 49 -19.75 -2.20 19.96
N GLY A 50 -18.73 -2.87 19.41
CA GLY A 50 -18.52 -3.00 17.97
C GLY A 50 -17.93 -1.79 17.24
N ASN A 51 -17.59 -0.71 17.97
CA ASN A 51 -16.87 0.43 17.41
C ASN A 51 -15.54 0.01 16.78
N PRO A 52 -15.22 0.49 15.57
CA PRO A 52 -13.93 0.26 14.95
C PRO A 52 -12.80 0.85 15.80
N VAL A 53 -11.66 0.17 15.79
CA VAL A 53 -10.41 0.69 16.31
C VAL A 53 -9.46 0.90 15.16
N LEU A 54 -9.13 2.17 14.93
CA LEU A 54 -8.12 2.61 13.99
C LEU A 54 -6.74 2.42 14.62
N VAL A 55 -5.95 1.50 14.09
CA VAL A 55 -4.59 1.23 14.52
C VAL A 55 -3.63 2.01 13.61
N LEU A 56 -2.75 2.79 14.22
CA LEU A 56 -1.64 3.49 13.57
C LEU A 56 -0.35 2.83 14.03
N GLY A 57 0.48 2.37 13.09
CA GLY A 57 1.73 1.70 13.42
C GLY A 57 2.77 1.85 12.32
N ILE A 58 3.95 1.30 12.57
CA ILE A 58 5.00 1.20 11.56
C ILE A 58 5.51 -0.22 11.43
N SER A 59 5.83 -0.66 10.23
CA SER A 59 6.64 -1.86 10.03
C SER A 59 8.05 -1.45 9.65
N ASP A 60 9.04 -2.05 10.32
CA ASP A 60 10.45 -1.81 10.06
C ASP A 60 11.01 -2.69 8.93
N SER A 61 12.33 -2.62 8.69
CA SER A 61 13.02 -3.44 7.71
C SER A 61 12.98 -4.94 8.00
N THR A 62 12.61 -5.36 9.21
CA THR A 62 12.42 -6.78 9.55
C THR A 62 10.96 -7.22 9.38
N ARG A 63 10.09 -6.34 8.85
CA ARG A 63 8.63 -6.54 8.72
C ARG A 63 7.95 -6.73 10.08
N THR A 64 8.58 -6.26 11.15
CA THR A 64 7.99 -6.28 12.48
C THR A 64 7.11 -5.06 12.65
N PHE A 65 5.86 -5.29 13.05
CA PHE A 65 4.91 -4.22 13.32
C PHE A 65 5.15 -3.61 14.71
N HIS A 66 5.16 -2.29 14.76
CA HIS A 66 5.32 -1.48 15.96
C HIS A 66 4.18 -0.48 16.06
N LEU A 67 3.34 -0.60 17.08
CA LEU A 67 2.26 0.34 17.36
C LEU A 67 2.78 1.78 17.54
N VAL A 68 2.07 2.78 17.03
CA VAL A 68 2.36 4.21 17.25
C VAL A 68 1.21 4.88 18.00
N ALA A 69 -0.02 4.58 17.61
CA ALA A 69 -1.22 5.00 18.31
C ALA A 69 -2.38 4.07 17.93
N PHE A 70 -3.45 4.12 18.70
CA PHE A 70 -4.73 3.58 18.24
C PHE A 70 -5.86 4.48 18.69
N CYS A 71 -6.94 4.52 17.91
CA CYS A 71 -8.10 5.33 18.19
C CYS A 71 -9.35 4.46 18.14
N ILE A 72 -10.21 4.58 19.15
CA ILE A 72 -11.60 4.13 19.02
C ILE A 72 -12.32 5.21 18.21
N ILE A 73 -12.91 4.82 17.09
CA ILE A 73 -13.67 5.71 16.22
C ILE A 73 -15.12 5.27 16.20
N SER A 74 -16.06 6.20 16.13
CA SER A 74 -17.49 5.88 16.07
C SER A 74 -17.90 5.26 14.73
N GLN A 75 -17.40 5.80 13.61
CA GLN A 75 -17.68 5.28 12.26
C GLN A 75 -16.46 5.32 11.33
N ARG A 76 -16.51 4.55 10.24
CA ARG A 76 -15.54 4.57 9.13
C ARG A 76 -16.00 5.56 8.05
N ILE A 77 -15.90 6.84 8.36
CA ILE A 77 -16.20 7.93 7.40
C ILE A 77 -15.03 8.93 7.38
N GLU A 78 -14.89 9.65 6.26
CA GLU A 78 -13.76 10.56 6.02
C GLU A 78 -13.54 11.56 7.16
N SER A 79 -14.62 12.20 7.64
CA SER A 79 -14.55 13.20 8.71
C SER A 79 -13.99 12.65 10.01
N VAL A 80 -14.32 11.40 10.35
CA VAL A 80 -13.84 10.72 11.57
C VAL A 80 -12.40 10.29 11.43
N TYR A 81 -12.01 9.74 10.27
CA TYR A 81 -10.60 9.48 9.98
C TYR A 81 -9.77 10.76 10.02
N ALA A 82 -10.26 11.85 9.41
CA ALA A 82 -9.58 13.14 9.42
C ALA A 82 -9.43 13.68 10.83
N MET A 83 -10.49 13.62 11.65
CA MET A 83 -10.44 14.02 13.06
C MET A 83 -9.37 13.24 13.83
N ALA A 84 -9.32 11.91 13.67
CA ALA A 84 -8.32 11.07 14.31
C ALA A 84 -6.89 11.38 13.84
N LEU A 85 -6.68 11.50 12.53
CA LEU A 85 -5.36 11.71 11.94
C LEU A 85 -4.81 13.13 12.17
N LEU A 86 -5.66 14.15 12.13
CA LEU A 86 -5.29 15.53 12.47
C LEU A 86 -4.93 15.65 13.95
N SER A 87 -5.70 15.01 14.83
CA SER A 87 -5.40 14.97 16.27
C SER A 87 -4.08 14.25 16.53
N PHE A 88 -3.86 13.11 15.87
CA PHE A 88 -2.60 12.39 15.91
C PHE A 88 -1.41 13.24 15.44
N ARG A 89 -1.52 13.89 14.26
CA ARG A 89 -0.48 14.78 13.71
C ARG A 89 -0.18 15.93 14.67
N LYS A 90 -1.19 16.52 15.29
CA LYS A 90 -1.04 17.59 16.28
C LYS A 90 -0.27 17.11 17.51
N ILE A 91 -0.70 16.01 18.12
CA ILE A 91 -0.04 15.46 19.32
C ILE A 91 1.40 15.07 19.00
N HIS A 92 1.64 14.37 17.88
CA HIS A 92 3.00 14.05 17.45
C HIS A 92 3.85 15.30 17.28
N THR A 93 3.33 16.34 16.62
CA THR A 93 4.10 17.58 16.38
C THR A 93 4.44 18.30 17.67
N GLN A 94 3.53 18.29 18.64
CA GLN A 94 3.77 18.86 19.98
C GLN A 94 4.84 18.07 20.74
N GLU A 95 4.77 16.74 20.73
CA GLU A 95 5.70 15.87 21.46
C GLU A 95 7.08 15.75 20.81
N ALA A 96 7.14 15.71 19.47
CA ALA A 96 8.38 15.51 18.71
C ALA A 96 9.01 16.82 18.21
N GLY A 97 8.29 17.94 18.26
CA GLY A 97 8.75 19.23 17.73
C GLY A 97 8.88 19.30 16.21
N LYS A 98 8.33 18.31 15.47
CA LYS A 98 8.44 18.20 14.01
C LYS A 98 7.23 17.51 13.39
N PRO A 99 6.91 17.79 12.11
CA PRO A 99 5.80 17.14 11.42
C PRO A 99 6.02 15.64 11.25
N VAL A 100 4.92 14.91 11.10
CA VAL A 100 4.95 13.50 10.67
C VAL A 100 5.40 13.46 9.21
N ARG A 101 6.50 12.74 8.93
CA ARG A 101 7.03 12.52 7.57
C ARG A 101 6.79 11.07 7.18
N LEU A 102 6.16 10.86 6.03
CA LEU A 102 5.82 9.53 5.51
C LEU A 102 6.38 9.36 4.09
N LYS A 103 6.91 8.18 3.77
CA LYS A 103 7.24 7.80 2.38
C LYS A 103 6.40 6.66 1.87
N TYR A 104 6.09 5.69 2.73
CA TYR A 104 5.29 4.51 2.39
C TYR A 104 4.16 4.38 3.39
N LEU A 105 2.94 4.24 2.89
CA LEU A 105 1.74 4.10 3.70
C LEU A 105 0.96 2.88 3.23
N MET A 106 0.61 2.00 4.16
CA MET A 106 -0.20 0.83 3.95
C MET A 106 -1.51 0.97 4.71
N GLY A 107 -2.63 0.88 4.00
CA GLY A 107 -3.94 0.90 4.64
C GLY A 107 -5.02 0.28 3.77
N ASP A 108 -6.24 0.39 4.25
CA ASP A 108 -7.42 0.08 3.47
C ASP A 108 -7.57 1.13 2.37
N ALA A 109 -7.66 0.74 1.09
CA ALA A 109 -7.98 1.70 0.03
C ALA A 109 -9.48 2.06 0.02
N GLU A 110 -10.01 2.37 1.20
CA GLU A 110 -11.32 2.98 1.40
C GLU A 110 -11.20 4.48 1.10
N ASP A 111 -12.12 5.03 0.29
CA ASP A 111 -12.07 6.43 -0.14
C ASP A 111 -11.97 7.41 1.04
N GLY A 112 -12.74 7.17 2.11
CA GLY A 112 -12.71 8.02 3.29
C GLY A 112 -11.37 8.00 4.03
N GLN A 113 -10.72 6.84 4.12
CA GLN A 113 -9.39 6.73 4.72
C GLN A 113 -8.34 7.41 3.84
N LEU A 114 -8.42 7.17 2.53
CA LEU A 114 -7.50 7.71 1.53
C LEU A 114 -7.52 9.25 1.50
N ASN A 115 -8.72 9.83 1.45
CA ASN A 115 -8.91 11.28 1.45
C ASN A 115 -8.42 11.91 2.75
N ALA A 116 -8.78 11.33 3.90
CA ALA A 116 -8.35 11.82 5.21
C ALA A 116 -6.83 11.79 5.38
N VAL A 117 -6.18 10.71 4.94
CA VAL A 117 -4.72 10.60 4.88
C VAL A 117 -4.13 11.67 3.97
N GLY A 118 -4.74 11.88 2.81
CA GLY A 118 -4.36 12.91 1.85
C GLY A 118 -4.34 14.30 2.48
N HIS A 119 -5.49 14.73 3.00
CA HIS A 119 -5.66 16.03 3.66
C HIS A 119 -4.72 16.21 4.88
N THR A 120 -4.42 15.13 5.61
CA THR A 120 -3.60 15.23 6.82
C THR A 120 -2.11 15.34 6.54
N PHE A 121 -1.58 14.53 5.62
CA PHE A 121 -0.13 14.31 5.50
C PHE A 121 0.50 14.82 4.20
N GLN A 122 -0.26 15.05 3.11
CA GLN A 122 0.32 15.42 1.82
C GLN A 122 1.09 16.75 1.83
N HIS A 123 0.69 17.68 2.70
CA HIS A 123 1.42 18.95 2.88
C HIS A 123 2.84 18.74 3.43
N ASP A 124 3.04 17.73 4.27
CA ASP A 124 4.31 17.43 4.92
C ASP A 124 5.05 16.26 4.25
N SER A 125 4.42 15.52 3.34
CA SER A 125 4.92 14.22 2.89
C SER A 125 4.57 13.93 1.43
N ASP A 126 5.56 13.47 0.67
CA ASP A 126 5.34 12.79 -0.62
C ASP A 126 5.35 11.27 -0.37
N PHE A 127 4.18 10.68 -0.16
CA PHE A 127 4.03 9.28 0.21
C PHE A 127 3.34 8.44 -0.87
N ILE A 128 3.70 7.15 -0.88
CA ILE A 128 3.08 6.13 -1.71
C ILE A 128 2.05 5.37 -0.87
N PHE A 129 0.77 5.51 -1.23
CA PHE A 129 -0.32 4.72 -0.63
C PHE A 129 -0.40 3.34 -1.27
N MET A 130 -0.42 2.30 -0.44
CA MET A 130 -0.44 0.89 -0.82
C MET A 130 -1.58 0.17 -0.10
N CYS A 131 -2.17 -0.82 -0.75
CA CYS A 131 -3.12 -1.73 -0.13
C CYS A 131 -2.94 -3.13 -0.70
N PHE A 132 -2.42 -4.06 0.11
CA PHE A 132 -2.20 -5.44 -0.33
C PHE A 132 -3.53 -6.17 -0.59
N PHE A 133 -4.58 -5.90 0.19
CA PHE A 133 -5.90 -6.45 -0.05
C PHE A 133 -6.43 -6.10 -1.45
N HIS A 134 -6.26 -4.85 -1.90
CA HIS A 134 -6.68 -4.44 -3.24
C HIS A 134 -5.85 -5.09 -4.35
N VAL A 135 -4.55 -5.30 -4.14
CA VAL A 135 -3.72 -6.11 -5.04
C VAL A 135 -4.34 -7.51 -5.16
N MET A 136 -4.60 -8.18 -4.04
CA MET A 136 -5.15 -9.54 -4.02
C MET A 136 -6.55 -9.63 -4.63
N LYS A 137 -7.43 -8.69 -4.31
CA LYS A 137 -8.78 -8.62 -4.90
C LYS A 137 -8.71 -8.49 -6.42
N LYS A 138 -7.82 -7.64 -6.93
CA LYS A 138 -7.63 -7.47 -8.39
C LYS A 138 -7.03 -8.71 -9.04
N VAL A 139 -6.09 -9.38 -8.38
CA VAL A 139 -5.57 -10.67 -8.84
C VAL A 139 -6.71 -11.69 -8.93
N GLN A 140 -7.49 -11.86 -7.86
CA GLN A 140 -8.61 -12.81 -7.80
C GLN A 140 -9.69 -12.52 -8.86
N GLU A 141 -10.09 -11.25 -9.04
CA GLU A 141 -11.04 -10.84 -10.09
C GLU A 141 -10.57 -11.29 -11.48
N ARG A 142 -9.27 -11.22 -11.75
CA ARG A 142 -8.66 -11.53 -13.04
C ARG A 142 -8.32 -13.00 -13.22
N THR A 143 -8.13 -13.74 -12.13
CA THR A 143 -7.94 -15.19 -12.17
C THR A 143 -9.24 -15.97 -12.06
N ARG A 144 -10.39 -15.31 -11.84
CA ARG A 144 -11.70 -15.95 -11.61
C ARG A 144 -12.14 -16.95 -12.69
N TYR A 145 -11.75 -16.71 -13.94
CA TYR A 145 -12.13 -17.56 -15.08
C TYR A 145 -11.01 -18.51 -15.50
N LEU A 146 -9.88 -18.53 -14.78
CA LEU A 146 -8.80 -19.47 -15.02
C LEU A 146 -9.09 -20.78 -14.29
N PRO A 147 -8.52 -21.91 -14.75
CA PRO A 147 -8.55 -23.14 -13.96
C PRO A 147 -7.97 -22.92 -12.56
N ASP A 148 -8.57 -23.51 -11.53
CA ASP A 148 -8.17 -23.32 -10.11
C ASP A 148 -6.66 -23.50 -9.88
N ARG A 149 -6.08 -24.51 -10.53
CA ARG A 149 -4.64 -24.75 -10.47
C ARG A 149 -3.81 -23.54 -10.89
N VAL A 150 -4.24 -22.84 -11.94
CA VAL A 150 -3.56 -21.67 -12.50
C VAL A 150 -3.83 -20.44 -11.63
N ALA A 151 -5.07 -20.27 -11.16
CA ALA A 151 -5.44 -19.18 -10.25
C ALA A 151 -4.64 -19.25 -8.93
N ASN A 152 -4.59 -20.43 -8.29
CA ASN A 152 -3.84 -20.65 -7.05
C ASN A 152 -2.34 -20.46 -7.24
N TRP A 153 -1.81 -20.86 -8.40
CA TRP A 153 -0.41 -20.67 -8.74
C TRP A 153 -0.03 -19.18 -8.89
N VAL A 154 -0.87 -18.39 -9.55
CA VAL A 154 -0.69 -16.93 -9.64
C VAL A 154 -0.79 -16.27 -8.26
N LEU A 155 -1.76 -16.67 -7.44
CA LEU A 155 -1.92 -16.16 -6.08
C LEU A 155 -0.68 -16.46 -5.22
N ALA A 156 -0.17 -17.69 -5.26
CA ALA A 156 1.04 -18.08 -4.55
C ALA A 156 2.24 -17.22 -4.96
N HIS A 157 2.45 -17.01 -6.25
CA HIS A 157 3.52 -16.14 -6.74
C HIS A 157 3.40 -14.68 -6.24
N ILE A 158 2.18 -14.14 -6.14
CA ILE A 158 1.96 -12.79 -5.60
C ILE A 158 2.29 -12.74 -4.10
N TYR A 159 1.92 -13.77 -3.35
CA TYR A 159 2.31 -13.91 -1.94
C TYR A 159 3.82 -14.01 -1.77
N ASP A 160 4.50 -14.84 -2.58
CA ASP A 160 5.96 -14.97 -2.57
C ASP A 160 6.64 -13.62 -2.80
N MET A 161 6.19 -12.88 -3.83
CA MET A 161 6.68 -11.54 -4.10
C MET A 161 6.44 -10.60 -2.91
N HIS A 162 5.30 -10.70 -2.23
CA HIS A 162 4.97 -9.84 -1.09
C HIS A 162 5.88 -10.10 0.11
N ILE A 163 6.37 -11.33 0.28
CA ILE A 163 7.23 -11.74 1.40
C ILE A 163 8.74 -11.58 1.14
N CYS A 164 9.17 -11.28 -0.09
CA CYS A 164 10.58 -11.09 -0.43
C CYS A 164 11.32 -10.12 0.49
N SER A 165 12.48 -10.50 0.99
CA SER A 165 13.18 -9.70 1.99
C SER A 165 13.82 -8.45 1.39
N ASN A 166 14.04 -8.41 0.07
CA ASN A 166 14.60 -7.24 -0.59
C ASN A 166 14.20 -7.10 -2.05
N PHE A 167 14.48 -5.94 -2.62
CA PHE A 167 14.11 -5.64 -4.01
C PHE A 167 14.84 -6.48 -5.06
N ALA A 168 16.09 -6.87 -4.81
CA ALA A 168 16.83 -7.72 -5.75
C ALA A 168 16.16 -9.09 -5.85
N GLU A 169 15.81 -9.68 -4.71
CA GLU A 169 15.03 -10.91 -4.61
C GLU A 169 13.66 -10.75 -5.28
N LEU A 170 12.89 -9.70 -4.94
CA LEU A 170 11.59 -9.43 -5.56
C LEU A 170 11.71 -9.31 -7.08
N THR A 171 12.69 -8.56 -7.57
CA THR A 171 12.91 -8.37 -9.00
C THR A 171 13.25 -9.70 -9.67
N GLN A 172 14.08 -10.53 -9.04
CA GLN A 172 14.44 -11.84 -9.56
C GLN A 172 13.23 -12.78 -9.63
N VAL A 173 12.47 -12.93 -8.54
CA VAL A 173 11.29 -13.82 -8.52
C VAL A 173 10.19 -13.29 -9.42
N ALA A 174 9.93 -11.98 -9.43
CA ALA A 174 8.94 -11.37 -10.30
C ALA A 174 9.29 -11.61 -11.77
N ASN A 175 10.54 -11.38 -12.18
CA ASN A 175 10.96 -11.65 -13.55
C ASN A 175 10.83 -13.13 -13.92
N SER A 176 11.11 -14.05 -12.98
CA SER A 176 10.89 -15.48 -13.17
C SER A 176 9.41 -15.81 -13.37
N TYR A 177 8.54 -15.32 -12.49
CA TYR A 177 7.10 -15.57 -12.51
C TYR A 177 6.43 -14.95 -13.74
N LEU A 178 6.83 -13.74 -14.13
CA LEU A 178 6.33 -13.09 -15.34
C LEU A 178 6.67 -13.89 -16.60
N LYS A 179 7.87 -14.48 -16.68
CA LYS A 179 8.24 -15.37 -17.80
C LYS A 179 7.36 -16.62 -17.82
N GLN A 180 7.13 -17.22 -16.65
CA GLN A 180 6.29 -18.41 -16.53
C GLN A 180 4.82 -18.11 -16.92
N TRP A 181 4.25 -17.01 -16.45
CA TRP A 181 2.88 -16.60 -16.78
C TRP A 181 2.70 -16.31 -18.28
N ARG A 182 3.74 -15.79 -18.97
CA ARG A 182 3.72 -15.60 -20.42
C ARG A 182 3.80 -16.90 -21.21
N SER A 183 4.57 -17.88 -20.70
CA SER A 183 4.76 -19.16 -21.38
C SER A 183 3.53 -20.08 -21.30
N TYR A 184 2.67 -19.87 -20.31
CA TYR A 184 1.45 -20.65 -20.14
C TYR A 184 0.28 -20.01 -20.90
N SER A 185 -0.21 -20.69 -21.95
CA SER A 185 -1.27 -20.18 -22.83
C SER A 185 -2.55 -19.82 -22.07
N GLY A 186 -2.87 -20.54 -20.99
CA GLY A 186 -4.01 -20.25 -20.12
C GLY A 186 -3.89 -19.00 -19.24
N SER A 187 -2.71 -18.35 -19.18
CA SER A 187 -2.50 -17.10 -18.42
C SER A 187 -2.03 -15.94 -19.30
N ALA A 188 -2.09 -16.08 -20.62
CA ALA A 188 -1.68 -15.03 -21.56
C ALA A 188 -2.49 -13.75 -21.38
N THR A 189 -3.82 -13.86 -21.22
CA THR A 189 -4.72 -12.72 -20.97
C THR A 189 -4.45 -12.04 -19.62
N PHE A 190 -4.18 -12.83 -18.57
CA PHE A 190 -3.81 -12.31 -17.26
C PHE A 190 -2.49 -11.54 -17.33
N SER A 191 -1.48 -12.12 -17.96
CA SER A 191 -0.15 -11.51 -18.14
C SER A 191 -0.24 -10.19 -18.90
N ALA A 192 -1.01 -10.16 -20.00
CA ALA A 192 -1.20 -8.97 -20.81
C ALA A 192 -1.90 -7.81 -20.05
N TYR A 193 -2.69 -8.12 -19.01
CA TYR A 193 -3.32 -7.11 -18.16
C TYR A 193 -2.37 -6.59 -17.07
N PHE A 194 -1.70 -7.49 -16.35
CA PHE A 194 -0.87 -7.12 -15.20
C PHE A 194 0.44 -6.43 -15.58
N LEU A 195 1.02 -6.75 -16.74
CA LEU A 195 2.31 -6.21 -17.19
C LEU A 195 2.28 -4.71 -17.55
N PRO A 196 1.28 -4.19 -18.28
CA PRO A 196 1.25 -2.77 -18.66
C PRO A 196 0.44 -1.90 -17.70
N ASN A 197 -0.54 -2.47 -16.99
CA ASN A 197 -1.57 -1.68 -16.29
C ASN A 197 -1.54 -1.76 -14.75
N GLY A 198 -0.72 -2.61 -14.11
CA GLY A 198 -0.78 -2.66 -12.64
C GLY A 198 -0.16 -3.85 -11.92
N LEU A 199 1.12 -3.71 -11.57
CA LEU A 199 1.73 -4.12 -10.30
C LEU A 199 3.03 -3.33 -10.16
N VAL A 200 3.07 -2.32 -9.30
CA VAL A 200 4.30 -1.57 -9.04
C VAL A 200 5.11 -2.32 -8.00
N ILE A 201 6.30 -2.73 -8.40
CA ILE A 201 7.30 -3.39 -7.57
C ILE A 201 8.33 -2.33 -7.19
N GLY A 202 8.61 -2.18 -5.90
CA GLY A 202 9.52 -1.16 -5.39
C GLY A 202 10.33 -1.63 -4.19
N THR A 203 11.20 -0.75 -3.72
CA THR A 203 11.97 -0.94 -2.48
C THR A 203 11.42 -0.03 -1.39
N HIS A 204 11.45 -0.47 -0.15
CA HIS A 204 11.27 0.34 1.05
C HIS A 204 12.29 -0.14 2.11
N SER A 205 13.19 0.71 2.59
CA SER A 205 14.27 0.29 3.51
C SER A 205 15.13 -0.87 3.01
N GLY A 206 15.26 -1.05 1.69
CA GLY A 206 15.87 -2.25 1.11
C GLY A 206 14.93 -3.45 0.96
N ASN A 207 13.75 -3.44 1.59
CA ASN A 207 12.72 -4.48 1.46
C ASN A 207 11.90 -4.36 0.19
N ALA A 208 11.41 -5.50 -0.29
CA ALA A 208 10.45 -5.58 -1.38
C ALA A 208 9.08 -5.02 -0.99
N VAL A 209 8.47 -4.21 -1.86
CA VAL A 209 7.07 -3.76 -1.72
C VAL A 209 6.29 -3.91 -3.02
N ILE A 210 4.98 -4.14 -2.89
CA ILE A 210 4.05 -4.34 -4.00
C ILE A 210 2.87 -3.37 -3.87
N ARG A 211 2.53 -2.67 -4.96
CA ARG A 211 1.41 -1.73 -5.05
C ARG A 211 0.57 -1.97 -6.31
N HIS A 212 -0.74 -1.72 -6.23
CA HIS A 212 -1.63 -1.67 -7.41
C HIS A 212 -1.75 -0.23 -7.94
N LEU A 213 -1.72 -0.04 -9.27
CA LEU A 213 -1.76 1.28 -9.93
C LEU A 213 -3.13 1.96 -9.83
N GLY A 214 -4.22 1.20 -9.79
CA GLY A 214 -5.58 1.74 -9.71
C GLY A 214 -5.99 2.31 -8.34
N SER A 215 -5.05 2.48 -7.40
CA SER A 215 -5.34 2.99 -6.05
C SER A 215 -4.94 4.45 -5.82
N LEU A 216 -4.61 5.25 -6.85
CA LEU A 216 -4.68 6.74 -6.84
C LEU A 216 -4.23 7.37 -8.18
N GLN A 217 -4.77 8.56 -8.45
CA GLN A 217 -4.48 9.50 -9.53
C GLN A 217 -2.97 9.86 -9.74
N PRO A 218 -2.62 10.43 -10.91
CA PRO A 218 -1.30 10.29 -11.52
C PRO A 218 -0.32 11.39 -11.10
N THR A 219 0.18 11.36 -9.87
CA THR A 219 1.32 12.24 -9.51
C THR A 219 2.30 11.53 -8.59
N THR A 220 2.88 10.43 -9.04
CA THR A 220 4.22 10.03 -8.59
C THR A 220 4.90 9.26 -9.72
N LEU A 221 5.82 9.93 -10.42
CA LEU A 221 6.74 9.34 -11.38
C LEU A 221 7.52 8.22 -10.70
N TRP A 222 7.27 6.97 -11.08
CA TRP A 222 8.13 5.84 -10.76
C TRP A 222 8.31 4.96 -11.98
N SER A 223 9.57 4.61 -12.21
CA SER A 223 10.04 3.78 -13.30
C SER A 223 9.29 2.45 -13.33
N ASN A 224 8.50 2.25 -14.38
CA ASN A 224 8.07 0.92 -14.79
C ASN A 224 9.31 0.04 -14.95
N LEU A 225 9.23 -1.23 -14.55
CA LEU A 225 10.10 -2.26 -15.12
C LEU A 225 9.71 -2.48 -16.58
N THR A 226 9.92 -1.48 -17.43
CA THR A 226 10.12 -1.66 -18.88
C THR A 226 11.61 -1.84 -19.10
N ALA A 227 12.16 -2.96 -18.63
CA ALA A 227 13.47 -3.42 -19.03
C ALA A 227 13.33 -4.89 -19.40
N TYR A 228 12.95 -5.14 -20.66
CA TYR A 228 13.44 -6.23 -21.53
C TYR A 228 12.73 -6.11 -22.89
N SER A 229 13.01 -5.03 -23.62
CA SER A 229 13.05 -5.07 -25.09
C SER A 229 14.50 -5.35 -25.48
N SER A 230 14.92 -6.60 -25.32
CA SER A 230 16.12 -7.09 -25.99
C SER A 230 15.86 -8.53 -26.43
N MET A 231 14.84 -8.69 -27.27
CA MET A 231 14.86 -9.79 -28.22
C MET A 231 15.38 -9.18 -29.52
N THR A 232 16.66 -9.42 -29.77
CA THR A 232 17.30 -9.18 -31.05
C THR A 232 16.39 -9.71 -32.14
N MET A 233 15.76 -8.81 -32.89
CA MET A 233 15.12 -9.18 -34.14
C MET A 233 16.25 -9.65 -35.04
N CYS A 234 16.38 -10.96 -35.21
CA CYS A 234 17.18 -11.52 -36.29
C CYS A 234 16.67 -10.88 -37.58
N ARG A 235 17.41 -9.90 -38.11
CA ARG A 235 17.23 -9.46 -39.48
C ARG A 235 17.71 -10.60 -40.37
N GLU A 236 16.78 -11.23 -41.06
CA GLU A 236 17.11 -11.96 -42.28
C GLU A 236 17.88 -11.03 -43.22
N PRO A 237 18.98 -11.49 -43.85
CA PRO A 237 19.68 -10.69 -44.84
C PRO A 237 18.78 -10.55 -46.08
N ALA A 238 18.53 -9.29 -46.45
CA ALA A 238 17.91 -8.95 -47.73
C ALA A 238 18.74 -9.53 -48.87
N SER A 239 18.12 -10.38 -49.67
CA SER A 239 18.61 -10.85 -50.95
C SER A 239 18.84 -9.65 -51.88
N ASN A 240 20.10 -9.40 -52.22
CA ASN A 240 20.46 -8.60 -53.39
C ASN A 240 20.06 -9.38 -54.65
N ALA A 241 19.05 -8.89 -55.36
CA ALA A 241 18.82 -9.20 -56.77
C ALA A 241 18.90 -7.89 -57.55
N GLY A 242 20.10 -7.57 -58.03
CA GLY A 242 20.31 -6.65 -59.13
C GLY A 242 20.28 -7.44 -60.44
N PHE A 243 19.59 -6.91 -61.43
CA PHE A 243 19.51 -7.42 -62.80
C PHE A 243 20.89 -7.56 -63.47
N CYS A 244 21.13 -8.74 -64.03
CA CYS A 244 21.59 -8.98 -65.41
C CYS A 244 21.09 -10.36 -65.84
#